data_AF-A0A662RG24-F1
#
_entry.id   AF-A0A662RG24-F1
#
_cell.length_a   1.000
_cell.length_b   1.000
_cell.length_c   1.000
_cell.angle_alpha   90.00
_cell.angle_beta   90.00
_cell.angle_gamma   90.00
#
_symmetry.space_group_name_H-M   'P 1'
#
loop_
_entity.id
_entity.type
_entity.pdbx_description
1 polymer ?
#
loop_
_entity_poly.entity_id
_entity_poly.type
_entity_poly.pdbx_seq_one_letter_code
_entity_poly.pdbx_strand_id
1 'polypeptide(L)'
;MEKEIKIKSIDEVEGLETSEGIMKPLIFGERVAVIHLEIPAGLEVPPHAQSSEGVIYCLSGELEVISGSETVTIGSGTAILVPPNIEVGIKNHGDAPVNAILISSPPPVKSADELKNILKKQIGGEKEK
;
A
#
# COMPACT_ATOMS: atom_id res chain seq x y z
N MET A 1 -3.38 0.21 -23.53
CA MET A 1 -2.07 0.35 -22.85
C MET A 1 -1.01 -0.17 -23.79
N GLU A 2 0.11 0.55 -23.91
CA GLU A 2 1.28 0.03 -24.62
C GLU A 2 1.72 -1.31 -24.01
N LYS A 3 1.93 -2.30 -24.88
CA LYS A 3 2.35 -3.66 -24.51
C LYS A 3 3.87 -3.70 -24.46
N GLU A 4 4.43 -3.05 -23.45
CA GLU A 4 5.87 -3.01 -23.23
C GLU A 4 6.22 -3.51 -21.83
N ILE A 5 7.43 -4.06 -21.70
CA ILE A 5 8.00 -4.45 -20.41
C ILE A 5 8.29 -3.18 -19.64
N LYS A 6 7.78 -3.09 -18.41
CA LYS A 6 8.00 -1.95 -17.51
C LYS A 6 8.99 -2.36 -16.43
N ILE A 7 10.02 -1.54 -16.25
CA ILE A 7 11.04 -1.69 -15.22
C ILE A 7 11.05 -0.39 -14.42
N LYS A 8 11.06 -0.51 -13.09
CA LYS A 8 11.13 0.64 -12.19
C LYS A 8 11.87 0.28 -10.91
N SER A 9 12.87 1.06 -10.54
CA SER A 9 13.52 0.97 -9.24
C SER A 9 12.78 1.80 -8.19
N ILE A 10 12.76 1.34 -6.93
CA ILE A 10 12.20 2.10 -5.79
C ILE A 10 12.91 3.45 -5.62
N ASP A 11 14.22 3.48 -5.87
CA ASP A 11 15.06 4.68 -5.69
C ASP A 11 14.79 5.77 -6.74
N GLU A 12 14.14 5.41 -7.85
CA GLU A 12 13.79 6.32 -8.94
C GLU A 12 12.37 6.89 -8.82
N VAL A 13 11.63 6.51 -7.77
CA VAL A 13 10.22 6.86 -7.57
C VAL A 13 10.06 7.77 -6.37
N GLU A 14 9.53 8.96 -6.63
CA GLU A 14 9.11 9.88 -5.56
C GLU A 14 7.98 9.26 -4.73
N GLY A 15 8.13 9.37 -3.41
CA GLY A 15 7.11 8.95 -2.45
C GLY A 15 5.94 9.91 -2.39
N LEU A 16 4.74 9.36 -2.22
CA LEU A 16 3.51 10.07 -1.97
C LEU A 16 3.12 9.86 -0.52
N GLU A 17 3.03 10.93 0.27
CA GLU A 17 2.52 10.86 1.63
C GLU A 17 1.01 10.57 1.60
N THR A 18 0.60 9.57 2.38
CA THR A 18 -0.78 9.09 2.52
C THR A 18 -1.08 8.75 3.97
N SER A 19 -2.35 8.50 4.29
CA SER A 19 -2.75 7.95 5.59
C SER A 19 -2.18 6.55 5.87
N GLU A 20 -1.70 5.85 4.84
CA GLU A 20 -1.10 4.51 4.94
C GLU A 20 0.43 4.55 4.96
N GLY A 21 1.02 5.75 5.13
CA GLY A 21 2.46 5.97 5.05
C GLY A 21 2.88 6.53 3.70
N ILE A 22 4.10 6.23 3.27
CA ILE A 22 4.65 6.75 2.01
C ILE A 22 4.50 5.69 0.92
N MET A 23 3.69 6.00 -0.09
CA MET A 23 3.47 5.13 -1.25
C MET A 23 4.38 5.52 -2.41
N LYS A 24 5.16 4.57 -2.92
CA LYS A 24 5.95 4.70 -4.16
C LYS A 24 5.32 3.84 -5.26
N PRO A 25 4.58 4.43 -6.21
CA PRO A 25 3.92 3.67 -7.27
C PRO A 25 4.94 3.14 -8.29
N LEU A 26 5.23 1.83 -8.25
CA LEU A 26 6.29 1.24 -9.08
C LEU A 26 5.78 0.88 -10.48
N ILE A 27 4.77 0.01 -10.57
CA ILE A 27 4.31 -0.57 -11.83
C ILE A 27 2.78 -0.58 -11.88
N PHE A 28 2.23 -0.15 -13.02
CA PHE A 28 0.82 -0.35 -13.38
C PHE A 28 0.73 -1.14 -14.69
N GLY A 29 0.11 -2.30 -14.61
CA GLY A 29 -0.35 -3.12 -15.74
C GLY A 29 -1.86 -3.04 -15.91
N GLU A 30 -2.39 -3.77 -16.89
CA GLU A 30 -3.84 -3.84 -17.12
C GLU A 30 -4.59 -4.54 -15.98
N ARG A 31 -3.94 -5.51 -15.34
CA ARG A 31 -4.54 -6.37 -14.31
C ARG A 31 -3.82 -6.31 -12.96
N VAL A 32 -2.70 -5.59 -12.86
CA VAL A 32 -1.89 -5.55 -11.65
C VAL A 32 -1.34 -4.16 -11.39
N ALA A 33 -1.35 -3.74 -10.13
CA ALA A 33 -0.56 -2.63 -9.64
C ALA A 33 0.44 -3.13 -8.60
N VAL A 34 1.63 -2.52 -8.59
CA VAL A 34 2.67 -2.77 -7.60
C VAL A 34 3.08 -1.44 -7.00
N ILE A 35 2.94 -1.33 -5.70
CA ILE A 35 3.25 -0.14 -4.91
C ILE A 35 4.22 -0.56 -3.81
N HIS A 36 5.30 0.19 -3.62
CA HIS A 36 6.11 0.08 -2.42
C HIS A 36 5.49 0.94 -1.32
N LEU A 37 5.35 0.36 -0.13
CA LEU A 37 4.87 1.01 1.07
C LEU A 37 6.03 1.16 2.04
N GLU A 38 6.30 2.40 2.46
CA GLU A 38 7.12 2.68 3.62
C GLU A 38 6.18 3.14 4.74
N ILE A 39 6.09 2.34 5.80
CA ILE A 39 5.15 2.51 6.91
C ILE A 39 5.96 3.04 8.11
N PRO A 40 5.83 4.33 8.45
CA PRO A 40 6.63 4.96 9.51
C PRO A 40 6.45 4.29 10.87
N ALA A 41 7.46 4.44 11.74
CA ALA A 41 7.40 4.02 13.12
C ALA A 41 6.17 4.62 13.84
N GLY A 42 5.42 3.79 14.55
CA GLY A 42 4.21 4.20 15.28
C GLY A 42 2.99 4.48 14.42
N LEU A 43 3.04 4.32 13.09
CA LEU A 43 1.86 4.48 12.25
C LEU A 43 0.87 3.34 12.52
N GLU A 44 -0.38 3.71 12.74
CA GLU A 44 -1.52 2.79 12.80
C GLU A 44 -2.52 3.17 11.71
N VAL A 45 -2.87 2.19 10.87
CA VAL A 45 -3.92 2.32 9.87
C VAL A 45 -5.12 1.50 10.34
N PRO A 46 -6.29 2.12 10.54
CA PRO A 46 -7.48 1.37 10.95
C PRO A 46 -7.90 0.37 9.88
N PRO A 47 -8.53 -0.75 10.28
CA PRO A 47 -9.06 -1.72 9.33
C PRO A 47 -10.00 -1.08 8.32
N HIS A 48 -9.75 -1.36 7.05
CA HIS A 48 -10.60 -0.95 5.95
C HIS A 48 -10.54 -2.00 4.84
N ALA A 49 -11.57 -2.02 4.00
CA ALA A 49 -11.71 -3.02 2.94
C ALA A 49 -11.39 -2.42 1.56
N GLN A 50 -10.73 -3.21 0.72
CA GLN A 50 -10.51 -2.92 -0.70
C GLN A 50 -11.30 -3.90 -1.56
N SER A 51 -11.84 -3.46 -2.68
CA SER A 51 -12.61 -4.32 -3.61
C SER A 51 -11.72 -5.24 -4.44
N SER A 52 -10.43 -4.95 -4.51
CA SER A 52 -9.43 -5.73 -5.24
C SER A 52 -8.71 -6.68 -4.30
N GLU A 53 -8.24 -7.81 -4.82
CA GLU A 53 -7.37 -8.72 -4.06
C GLU A 53 -5.99 -8.07 -3.91
N GLY A 54 -5.43 -8.15 -2.70
CA GLY A 54 -4.13 -7.59 -2.35
C GLY A 54 -3.15 -8.64 -1.87
N VAL A 55 -1.87 -8.48 -2.14
CA VAL A 55 -0.79 -9.18 -1.45
C VAL A 55 0.14 -8.15 -0.85
N ILE A 56 0.39 -8.26 0.45
CA ILE A 56 1.43 -7.48 1.14
C ILE A 56 2.64 -8.40 1.32
N TYR A 57 3.78 -8.01 0.77
CA TYR A 57 5.05 -8.71 0.93
C TYR A 57 6.02 -7.84 1.72
N CYS A 58 6.37 -8.24 2.95
CA CYS A 58 7.25 -7.47 3.80
C CYS A 58 8.72 -7.62 3.36
N LEU A 59 9.37 -6.51 3.05
CA LEU A 59 10.77 -6.44 2.63
C LEU A 59 11.71 -6.31 3.83
N SER A 60 11.36 -5.43 4.78
CA SER A 60 12.15 -5.15 5.98
C SER A 60 11.28 -4.69 7.14
N GLY A 61 11.68 -5.03 8.37
CA GLY A 61 10.94 -4.70 9.59
C GLY A 61 9.90 -5.75 9.95
N GLU A 62 9.01 -5.39 10.88
CA GLU A 62 7.90 -6.22 11.35
C GLU A 62 6.59 -5.41 11.29
N LEU A 63 5.59 -5.94 10.59
CA LEU A 63 4.27 -5.33 10.44
C LEU A 63 3.24 -6.16 11.15
N GLU A 64 2.51 -5.55 12.08
CA GLU A 64 1.30 -6.16 12.61
C GLU A 64 0.13 -5.91 11.64
N VAL A 65 -0.60 -6.97 11.31
CA VAL A 65 -1.75 -6.96 10.42
C VAL A 65 -2.97 -7.43 11.21
N ILE A 66 -4.05 -6.66 11.13
CA ILE A 66 -5.28 -6.88 11.92
C ILE A 66 -6.41 -7.20 10.96
N SER A 67 -7.12 -8.32 11.18
CA SER A 67 -8.32 -8.67 10.44
C SER A 67 -9.37 -9.29 11.36
N GLY A 68 -10.51 -8.62 11.53
CA GLY A 68 -11.54 -9.03 12.49
C GLY A 68 -10.99 -9.09 13.92
N SER A 69 -11.05 -10.27 14.54
CA SER A 69 -10.50 -10.53 15.87
C SER A 69 -9.07 -11.08 15.85
N GLU A 70 -8.49 -11.28 14.67
CA GLU A 70 -7.16 -11.86 14.50
C GLU A 70 -6.11 -10.78 14.27
N THR A 71 -4.96 -10.98 14.88
CA THR A 71 -3.77 -10.14 14.71
C THR A 71 -2.60 -11.05 14.39
N VAL A 72 -1.88 -10.75 13.31
CA VAL A 72 -0.69 -11.50 12.88
C VAL A 72 0.45 -10.55 12.59
N THR A 73 1.65 -10.90 13.01
CA THR A 73 2.86 -10.16 12.66
C THR A 73 3.55 -10.82 11.48
N ILE A 74 3.84 -10.03 10.44
CA ILE A 74 4.66 -10.46 9.30
C ILE A 74 6.01 -9.75 9.36
N GLY A 75 7.09 -10.51 9.15
CA GLY A 75 8.44 -9.97 9.05
C GLY A 75 9.00 -10.05 7.63
N SER A 76 10.20 -9.53 7.44
CA SER A 76 10.97 -9.61 6.19
C SER A 76 10.89 -10.99 5.51
N GLY A 77 10.57 -11.02 4.22
CA GLY A 77 10.44 -12.24 3.43
C GLY A 77 9.07 -12.94 3.53
N THR A 78 8.11 -12.34 4.22
CA THR A 78 6.78 -12.93 4.43
C THR A 78 5.73 -12.22 3.58
N ALA A 79 4.80 -13.01 3.03
CA ALA A 79 3.64 -12.52 2.28
C ALA A 79 2.34 -12.80 3.03
N ILE A 80 1.37 -11.89 2.92
CA ILE A 80 -0.03 -12.13 3.30
C ILE A 80 -0.95 -11.80 2.12
N LEU A 81 -1.91 -12.69 1.86
CA LEU A 81 -3.00 -12.47 0.91
C LEU A 81 -4.16 -11.78 1.63
N VAL A 82 -4.66 -10.70 1.05
CA VAL A 82 -5.84 -9.96 1.49
C VAL A 82 -6.93 -10.17 0.44
N PRO A 83 -7.93 -11.03 0.71
CA PRO A 83 -9.04 -11.23 -0.21
C PRO A 83 -9.88 -9.96 -0.41
N PRO A 84 -10.59 -9.83 -1.53
CA PRO A 84 -11.53 -8.73 -1.75
C PRO A 84 -12.53 -8.57 -0.61
N ASN A 85 -12.80 -7.33 -0.23
CA ASN A 85 -13.78 -6.92 0.77
C ASN A 85 -13.53 -7.39 2.21
N ILE A 86 -12.33 -7.90 2.50
CA ILE A 86 -11.90 -8.17 3.87
C ILE A 86 -11.28 -6.90 4.46
N GLU A 87 -11.72 -6.53 5.66
CA GLU A 87 -11.12 -5.42 6.40
C GLU A 87 -9.75 -5.83 6.94
N VAL A 88 -8.75 -5.04 6.58
CA VAL A 88 -7.37 -5.21 7.05
C VAL A 88 -6.84 -3.87 7.55
N GLY A 89 -6.32 -3.88 8.78
CA GLY A 89 -5.56 -2.78 9.37
C GLY A 89 -4.09 -3.16 9.50
N ILE A 90 -3.21 -2.16 9.61
CA ILE A 90 -1.79 -2.38 9.81
C ILE A 90 -1.23 -1.50 10.93
N LYS A 91 -0.24 -2.00 11.66
CA LYS A 91 0.47 -1.24 12.69
C LYS A 91 1.95 -1.52 12.66
N ASN A 92 2.74 -0.45 12.72
CA ASN A 92 4.18 -0.54 12.95
C ASN A 92 4.50 -0.15 14.40
N HIS A 93 4.70 -1.14 15.27
CA HIS A 93 5.06 -0.95 16.68
C HIS A 93 6.55 -0.68 16.90
N GLY A 94 7.37 -0.74 15.84
CA GLY A 94 8.81 -0.54 15.90
C GLY A 94 9.22 0.93 15.99
N ASP A 95 10.54 1.15 16.06
CA ASP A 95 11.20 2.46 16.08
C ASP A 95 11.80 2.86 14.72
N ALA A 96 11.65 2.02 13.70
CA ALA A 96 12.10 2.23 12.33
C ALA A 96 10.97 1.95 11.32
N PRO A 97 11.05 2.49 10.09
CA PRO A 97 10.06 2.20 9.06
C PRO A 97 10.03 0.72 8.67
N VAL A 98 8.84 0.21 8.41
CA VAL A 98 8.63 -1.07 7.73
C VAL A 98 8.53 -0.80 6.24
N ASN A 99 9.22 -1.61 5.43
CA ASN A 99 9.11 -1.56 3.97
C ASN A 99 8.39 -2.79 3.46
N ALA A 100 7.40 -2.60 2.59
CA ALA A 100 6.62 -3.68 2.00
C ALA A 100 6.27 -3.39 0.54
N ILE A 101 5.93 -4.44 -0.21
CA ILE A 101 5.29 -4.33 -1.52
C ILE A 101 3.82 -4.68 -1.38
N LEU A 102 2.95 -3.77 -1.82
CA LEU A 102 1.54 -4.03 -2.06
C LEU A 102 1.34 -4.35 -3.54
N ILE A 103 0.82 -5.54 -3.81
CA ILE A 103 0.40 -5.98 -5.14
C ILE A 103 -1.12 -6.02 -5.13
N SER A 104 -1.79 -5.42 -6.11
CA SER A 104 -3.25 -5.45 -6.21
C SER A 104 -3.73 -5.92 -7.56
N SER A 105 -4.77 -6.76 -7.57
CA SER A 105 -5.42 -7.28 -8.78
C SER A 105 -6.94 -7.39 -8.59
N PRO A 106 -7.76 -6.73 -9.44
CA PRO A 106 -7.34 -5.72 -10.42
C PRO A 106 -6.72 -4.49 -9.76
N PRO A 107 -6.11 -3.56 -10.52
CA PRO A 107 -5.61 -2.32 -9.96
C PRO A 107 -6.77 -1.45 -9.46
N PRO A 108 -6.76 -0.98 -8.19
CA PRO A 108 -7.77 -0.03 -7.71
C PRO A 108 -7.64 1.35 -8.38
N VAL A 109 -6.44 1.67 -8.88
CA VAL A 109 -6.11 2.85 -9.69
C VAL A 109 -5.23 2.41 -10.86
N LYS A 110 -5.30 3.11 -12.00
CA LYS A 110 -4.65 2.68 -13.25
C LYS A 110 -3.29 3.35 -13.51
N SER A 111 -2.94 4.38 -12.74
CA SER A 111 -1.69 5.11 -12.92
C SER A 111 -1.25 5.86 -11.65
N ALA A 112 0.03 6.23 -11.61
CA ALA A 112 0.58 7.07 -10.55
C ALA A 112 -0.09 8.45 -10.53
N ASP A 113 -0.41 9.03 -11.69
CA ASP A 113 -1.07 10.34 -11.76
C ASP A 113 -2.51 10.29 -11.25
N GLU A 114 -3.23 9.20 -11.54
CA GLU A 114 -4.56 8.96 -10.98
C GLU A 114 -4.50 8.85 -9.45
N LEU A 115 -3.56 8.08 -8.91
CA LEU A 115 -3.32 7.99 -7.48
C LEU A 115 -3.03 9.37 -6.86
N LYS A 116 -2.10 10.13 -7.43
CA LYS A 116 -1.77 11.50 -7.00
C LYS A 116 -3.02 12.41 -7.00
N ASN A 117 -3.87 12.30 -8.01
CA ASN A 117 -5.07 13.12 -8.14
C ASN A 117 -6.14 12.75 -7.09
N ILE A 118 -6.29 11.46 -6.76
CA ILE A 118 -7.20 11.02 -5.69
C ILE A 118 -6.73 11.55 -4.34
N LEU A 119 -5.44 11.39 -4.03
CA LEU A 119 -4.85 11.87 -2.78
C LEU A 119 -5.00 13.39 -2.61
N LYS A 120 -4.74 14.17 -3.68
CA LYS A 120 -4.95 15.64 -3.67
C LYS A 120 -6.39 16.04 -3.35
N LYS A 121 -7.38 15.30 -3.86
CA LYS A 121 -8.80 15.58 -3.62
C LYS A 121 -9.20 15.25 -2.18
N GLN A 122 -8.65 14.19 -1.60
CA GLN A 122 -8.89 13.82 -0.20
C GLN A 122 -8.33 14.89 0.76
N ILE A 123 -7.10 15.37 0.51
CA ILE A 123 -6.47 16.43 1.31
C ILE A 123 -7.14 17.80 1.10
N GLY A 124 -7.59 18.09 -0.13
CA GLY A 124 -8.27 19.35 -0.46
C GLY A 124 -9.72 19.45 0.06
N GLY A 125 -10.39 18.31 0.26
CA GLY A 125 -11.77 18.24 0.74
C GLY A 125 -11.95 18.45 2.25
N GLU A 126 -10.87 18.41 3.03
CA GLU A 126 -10.90 18.67 4.48
C GLU A 126 -11.00 20.16 4.84
N LYS A 127 -10.85 21.08 3.87
CA LYS A 127 -10.91 22.54 4.11
C LYS A 127 -12.30 23.17 3.94
N GLU A 128 -13.34 22.40 3.62
CA GLU A 128 -14.71 22.91 3.40
C GLU A 128 -15.76 22.33 4.37
N LYS A 129 -15.40 22.01 5.61
CA LYS A 129 -16.38 21.75 6.68
C LYS A 129 -16.10 22.56 7.94
#